data_AF-A0A177PQE1-F1
#
_entry.id   AF-A0A177PQE1-F1
#
_cell.length_a   1.000
_cell.length_b   1.000
_cell.length_c   1.000
_cell.angle_alpha   90.00
_cell.angle_beta   90.00
_cell.angle_gamma   90.00
#
_symmetry.space_group_name_H-M   'P 1'
#
loop_
_entity.id
_entity.type
_entity.pdbx_description
1 polymer ?
#
loop_
_entity_poly.entity_id
_entity_poly.type
_entity_poly.pdbx_seq_one_letter_code
_entity_poly.pdbx_strand_id
1 'polypeptide(L)'
;MDAITIRRGFDILDLTPRIGSSIEMDVAALTRGEYAAEIRDILERRGVIVFPRLHLDDAQQLALSRTLGEIVLLRGDGLLPITLDKKVDAFAAEYLKGSFFWHFDGASDDVPARAAILNAKRLSSVGGQTEFSNCYAAWDELPVSVKTSILGLRVVHSVEAAQCLVNQTPTDDELRRWRSHEPKTHPLDRAPGD
;
A
#
# COMPACT_ATOMS: atom_id res chain seq x y z
N MET A 1 18.30 18.54 9.23
CA MET A 1 17.18 19.18 9.95
C MET A 1 16.33 19.78 8.87
N ASP A 2 15.33 19.03 8.41
CA ASP A 2 14.60 19.35 7.20
C ASP A 2 13.51 20.40 7.49
N ALA A 3 13.27 21.22 6.48
CA ALA A 3 12.49 22.44 6.57
C ALA A 3 11.03 22.18 6.96
N ILE A 4 10.62 22.69 8.12
CA ILE A 4 9.22 22.72 8.51
C ILE A 4 8.53 23.80 7.66
N THR A 5 7.74 23.37 6.67
CA THR A 5 6.83 24.29 5.95
C THR A 5 5.56 24.41 6.77
N ILE A 6 5.48 25.42 7.65
CA ILE A 6 4.27 25.67 8.46
C ILE A 6 3.26 26.43 7.60
N ARG A 7 2.22 25.74 7.13
CA ARG A 7 0.95 26.35 6.71
C ARG A 7 -0.08 25.97 7.77
N ARG A 8 -0.86 26.93 8.28
CA ARG A 8 -1.84 26.69 9.37
C ARG A 8 -2.68 25.44 9.07
N GLY A 9 -2.55 24.40 9.90
CA GLY A 9 -3.35 23.18 9.80
C GLY A 9 -2.85 22.13 8.79
N PHE A 10 -1.64 22.29 8.26
CA PHE A 10 -0.97 21.33 7.36
C PHE A 10 0.49 21.16 7.76
N ASP A 11 0.72 20.52 8.91
CA ASP A 11 2.06 20.36 9.48
C ASP A 11 2.66 19.02 9.07
N ILE A 12 3.80 19.06 8.38
CA ILE A 12 4.50 17.87 7.88
C ILE A 12 5.75 17.61 8.73
N LEU A 13 5.94 16.35 9.12
CA LEU A 13 7.14 15.85 9.78
C LEU A 13 7.65 14.60 9.07
N ASP A 14 8.89 14.64 8.56
CA ASP A 14 9.54 13.45 8.02
C ASP A 14 9.92 12.49 9.15
N LEU A 15 9.44 11.24 9.05
CA LEU A 15 9.59 10.24 10.11
C LEU A 15 10.94 9.54 10.03
N THR A 16 11.46 9.33 8.82
CA THR A 16 12.79 8.79 8.55
C THR A 16 13.45 9.56 7.41
N PRO A 17 14.78 9.44 7.19
CA PRO A 17 15.46 10.20 6.15
C PRO A 17 14.91 9.96 4.73
N ARG A 18 14.51 8.72 4.40
CA ARG A 18 14.20 8.33 3.01
C ARG A 18 12.79 7.78 2.80
N ILE A 19 11.98 7.62 3.83
CA ILE A 19 10.60 7.11 3.69
C ILE A 19 9.73 7.63 4.83
N GLY A 20 8.47 7.88 4.52
CA GLY A 20 7.47 8.19 5.54
C GLY A 20 7.50 9.66 5.95
N SER A 21 6.32 10.25 5.96
CA SER A 21 6.05 11.55 6.57
C SER A 21 4.75 11.48 7.36
N SER A 22 4.68 12.16 8.48
CA SER A 22 3.45 12.38 9.25
C SER A 22 2.86 13.73 8.86
N ILE A 23 1.55 13.79 8.66
CA ILE A 23 0.82 15.03 8.39
C ILE A 23 -0.26 15.21 9.45
N GLU A 24 -0.15 16.27 10.24
CA GLU A 24 -1.20 16.68 11.17
C GLU A 24 -2.11 17.73 10.52
N MET A 25 -3.42 17.44 10.49
CA MET A 25 -4.43 18.29 9.86
C MET A 25 -5.85 17.97 10.32
N ASP A 26 -6.78 18.87 9.98
CA ASP A 26 -8.22 18.69 10.22
C ASP A 26 -8.87 17.69 9.25
N VAL A 27 -9.76 16.85 9.78
CA VAL A 27 -10.51 15.84 9.01
C VAL A 27 -11.37 16.50 7.92
N ALA A 28 -11.97 17.66 8.21
CA ALA A 28 -12.83 18.32 7.25
C ALA A 28 -12.03 18.89 6.07
N ALA A 29 -10.85 19.47 6.33
CA ALA A 29 -9.92 19.90 5.27
C ALA A 29 -9.43 18.72 4.41
N LEU A 30 -9.06 17.60 5.06
CA LEU A 30 -8.61 16.38 4.39
C LEU A 30 -9.68 15.79 3.47
N THR A 31 -10.90 15.64 3.97
CA THR A 31 -12.02 15.01 3.24
C THR A 31 -12.62 15.90 2.16
N ARG A 32 -12.45 17.23 2.24
CA ARG A 32 -12.74 18.17 1.15
C ARG A 32 -11.66 18.20 0.07
N GLY A 33 -10.50 17.59 0.32
CA GLY A 33 -9.39 17.54 -0.63
C GLY A 33 -8.66 18.87 -0.79
N GLU A 34 -8.67 19.73 0.23
CA GLU A 34 -8.03 21.06 0.18
C GLU A 34 -6.53 21.01 -0.16
N TYR A 35 -5.88 19.89 0.22
CA TYR A 35 -4.45 19.63 0.00
C TYR A 35 -4.20 18.37 -0.84
N ALA A 36 -5.16 17.94 -1.64
CA ALA A 36 -5.08 16.64 -2.32
C ALA A 36 -3.89 16.56 -3.30
N ALA A 37 -3.54 17.66 -3.97
CA ALA A 37 -2.38 17.69 -4.87
C ALA A 37 -1.07 17.56 -4.10
N GLU A 38 -0.92 18.31 -3.01
CA GLU A 38 0.24 18.26 -2.12
C GLU A 38 0.39 16.89 -1.46
N ILE A 39 -0.71 16.27 -1.02
CA ILE A 39 -0.68 14.92 -0.43
C ILE A 39 -0.20 13.90 -1.47
N ARG A 40 -0.68 13.96 -2.72
CA ARG A 40 -0.20 13.05 -3.78
C ARG A 40 1.28 13.23 -4.07
N ASP A 41 1.73 14.47 -4.16
CA ASP A 41 3.12 14.83 -4.41
C ASP A 41 4.06 14.41 -3.26
N ILE A 42 3.62 14.57 -2.00
CA ILE A 42 4.32 14.03 -0.84
C ILE A 42 4.35 12.50 -0.88
N LEU A 43 3.24 11.85 -1.22
CA LEU A 43 3.15 10.39 -1.26
C LEU A 43 4.13 9.81 -2.28
N GLU A 44 4.22 10.39 -3.48
CA GLU A 44 5.18 9.99 -4.51
C GLU A 44 6.63 10.10 -4.04
N ARG A 45 6.99 11.21 -3.38
CA ARG A 45 8.36 11.43 -2.89
C ARG A 45 8.73 10.59 -1.68
N ARG A 46 7.76 10.35 -0.79
CA ARG A 46 8.00 9.82 0.55
C ARG A 46 7.55 8.37 0.71
N GLY A 47 6.82 7.82 -0.26
CA GLY A 47 6.31 6.45 -0.29
C GLY A 47 5.15 6.18 0.67
N VAL A 48 5.15 6.79 1.86
CA VAL A 48 4.12 6.58 2.89
C VAL A 48 3.80 7.90 3.57
N ILE A 49 2.51 8.12 3.83
CA ILE A 49 2.02 9.22 4.66
C ILE A 49 1.23 8.65 5.83
N VAL A 50 1.52 9.12 7.04
CA VAL A 50 0.78 8.81 8.26
C VAL A 50 -0.03 10.02 8.66
N PHE A 51 -1.33 9.83 8.87
CA PHE A 51 -2.19 10.85 9.46
C PHE A 51 -2.58 10.44 10.88
N PRO A 52 -1.91 10.98 11.91
CA PRO A 52 -2.16 10.57 13.28
C PRO A 52 -3.52 11.09 13.76
N ARG A 53 -4.24 10.26 14.53
CA ARG A 53 -5.44 10.66 15.32
C ARG A 53 -6.60 11.24 14.51
N LEU A 54 -6.75 10.89 13.23
CA LEU A 54 -7.89 11.35 12.42
C LEU A 54 -9.23 10.72 12.84
N HIS A 55 -9.20 9.46 13.30
CA HIS A 55 -10.40 8.70 13.67
C HIS A 55 -11.51 8.71 12.61
N LEU A 56 -11.14 8.57 11.33
CA LEU A 56 -12.09 8.63 10.21
C LEU A 56 -13.17 7.55 10.35
N ASP A 57 -14.43 7.96 10.16
CA ASP A 57 -15.49 7.02 9.84
C ASP A 57 -15.37 6.50 8.39
N ASP A 58 -16.25 5.59 8.00
CA ASP A 58 -16.21 4.92 6.69
C ASP A 58 -16.54 5.90 5.54
N ALA A 59 -17.49 6.81 5.76
CA ALA A 59 -17.86 7.83 4.78
C ALA A 59 -16.72 8.83 4.56
N GLN A 60 -16.02 9.21 5.63
CA GLN A 60 -14.86 10.10 5.60
C GLN A 60 -13.66 9.43 4.93
N GLN A 61 -13.40 8.14 5.19
CA GLN A 61 -12.34 7.39 4.50
C GLN A 61 -12.61 7.30 3.01
N LEU A 62 -13.86 7.04 2.60
CA LEU A 62 -14.26 7.05 1.19
C LEU A 62 -14.14 8.46 0.58
N ALA A 63 -14.54 9.51 1.31
CA ALA A 63 -14.40 10.89 0.87
C ALA A 63 -12.94 11.25 0.60
N LEU A 64 -12.03 10.98 1.55
CA LEU A 64 -10.59 11.13 1.37
C LEU A 64 -10.09 10.36 0.15
N SER A 65 -10.45 9.08 0.03
CA SER A 65 -10.01 8.24 -1.09
C SER A 65 -10.34 8.88 -2.44
N ARG A 66 -11.55 9.43 -2.59
CA ARG A 66 -11.99 10.14 -3.81
C ARG A 66 -11.22 11.43 -4.11
N THR A 67 -10.66 12.09 -3.09
CA THR A 67 -9.82 13.28 -3.32
C THR A 67 -8.46 12.91 -3.90
N LEU A 68 -7.98 11.68 -3.67
CA LEU A 68 -6.66 11.21 -4.08
C LEU A 68 -6.68 10.43 -5.40
N GLY A 69 -7.84 9.94 -5.84
CA GLY A 69 -8.01 9.29 -7.14
C GLY A 69 -9.32 8.51 -7.26
N GLU A 70 -9.41 7.70 -8.31
CA GLU A 70 -10.51 6.75 -8.48
C GLU A 70 -10.35 5.56 -7.51
N ILE A 71 -11.46 5.14 -6.90
CA ILE A 71 -11.46 4.01 -5.97
C ILE A 71 -11.51 2.71 -6.77
N VAL A 72 -10.52 1.85 -6.56
CA VAL A 72 -10.53 0.47 -7.06
C VAL A 72 -11.49 -0.36 -6.22
N LEU A 73 -12.55 -0.87 -6.85
CA LEU A 73 -13.57 -1.68 -6.17
C LEU A 73 -13.13 -3.14 -6.09
N LEU A 74 -12.45 -3.50 -5.00
CA LEU A 74 -12.06 -4.89 -4.73
C LEU A 74 -13.28 -5.74 -4.34
N ARG A 75 -14.16 -5.19 -3.48
CA ARG A 75 -15.43 -5.78 -3.03
C ARG A 75 -16.41 -4.67 -2.66
N GLY A 76 -17.69 -4.90 -2.91
CA GLY A 76 -18.77 -4.07 -2.40
C GLY A 76 -18.61 -2.59 -2.77
N ASP A 77 -18.61 -1.73 -1.75
CA ASP A 77 -18.61 -0.27 -1.82
C ASP A 77 -17.21 0.37 -1.82
N GLY A 78 -16.15 -0.45 -1.90
CA GLY A 78 -14.76 0.02 -1.91
C GLY A 78 -14.09 0.04 -0.54
N LEU A 79 -14.75 -0.44 0.51
CA LEU A 79 -14.13 -0.68 1.81
C LEU A 79 -13.91 -2.17 2.06
N LEU A 80 -12.68 -2.54 2.40
CA LEU A 80 -12.30 -3.90 2.75
C LEU A 80 -11.91 -3.97 4.24
N PRO A 81 -12.62 -4.77 5.07
CA PRO A 81 -12.19 -5.05 6.42
C PRO A 81 -10.87 -5.83 6.42
N ILE A 82 -9.80 -5.24 6.94
CA ILE A 82 -8.52 -5.92 7.17
C ILE A 82 -8.54 -6.53 8.56
N THR A 83 -8.76 -7.84 8.65
CA THR A 83 -8.92 -8.56 9.91
C THR A 83 -8.47 -10.02 9.81
N LEU A 84 -7.86 -10.53 10.88
CA LEU A 84 -7.57 -11.96 11.05
C LEU A 84 -8.63 -12.67 11.89
N ASP A 85 -9.68 -11.96 12.31
CA ASP A 85 -10.82 -12.56 13.01
C ASP A 85 -11.73 -13.28 12.00
N LYS A 86 -11.65 -14.62 12.03
CA LYS A 86 -12.47 -15.50 11.19
C LYS A 86 -13.98 -15.33 11.40
N LYS A 87 -14.41 -14.77 12.54
CA LYS A 87 -15.83 -14.47 12.81
C LYS A 87 -16.30 -13.24 12.05
N VAL A 88 -15.40 -12.34 11.67
CA VAL A 88 -15.71 -11.15 10.87
C VAL A 88 -15.66 -11.50 9.39
N ASP A 89 -14.56 -12.09 8.92
CA ASP A 89 -14.43 -12.59 7.56
C ASP A 89 -13.44 -13.77 7.53
N ALA A 90 -13.96 -14.98 7.42
CA ALA A 90 -13.17 -16.20 7.41
C ALA A 90 -12.25 -16.31 6.18
N PHE A 91 -12.68 -15.78 5.03
CA PHE A 91 -11.87 -15.77 3.82
C PHE A 91 -10.73 -14.77 3.96
N ALA A 92 -11.04 -13.52 4.34
CA ALA A 92 -10.03 -12.48 4.50
C ALA A 92 -9.00 -12.87 5.57
N ALA A 93 -9.44 -13.45 6.68
CA ALA A 93 -8.54 -13.88 7.75
C ALA A 93 -7.50 -14.94 7.32
N GLU A 94 -7.82 -15.78 6.32
CA GLU A 94 -6.87 -16.75 5.78
C GLU A 94 -6.02 -16.12 4.66
N TYR A 95 -6.64 -15.37 3.75
CA TYR A 95 -5.98 -14.70 2.64
C TYR A 95 -4.94 -13.66 3.12
N LEU A 96 -5.32 -12.82 4.09
CA LEU A 96 -4.49 -11.73 4.62
C LEU A 96 -3.24 -12.22 5.36
N LYS A 97 -3.08 -13.52 5.65
CA LYS A 97 -1.80 -14.03 6.15
C LYS A 97 -0.65 -13.80 5.15
N GLY A 98 -0.95 -13.66 3.86
CA GLY A 98 0.04 -13.25 2.87
C GLY A 98 0.69 -11.88 3.19
N SER A 99 -0.03 -11.00 3.90
CA SER A 99 0.47 -9.66 4.25
C SER A 99 1.58 -9.67 5.31
N PHE A 100 1.90 -10.82 5.91
CA PHE A 100 3.07 -10.96 6.78
C PHE A 100 4.39 -11.01 5.99
N PHE A 101 4.34 -11.20 4.67
CA PHE A 101 5.50 -11.16 3.79
C PHE A 101 5.56 -9.83 3.03
N TRP A 102 6.76 -9.42 2.60
CA TRP A 102 6.93 -8.24 1.76
C TRP A 102 6.18 -8.41 0.43
N HIS A 103 5.31 -7.45 0.11
CA HIS A 103 4.46 -7.50 -1.08
C HIS A 103 4.16 -6.08 -1.59
N PHE A 104 3.57 -6.02 -2.78
CA PHE A 104 2.92 -4.82 -3.33
C PHE A 104 1.43 -5.14 -3.54
N ASP A 105 0.55 -4.25 -3.06
CA ASP A 105 -0.87 -4.36 -3.35
C ASP A 105 -1.13 -4.12 -4.85
N GLY A 106 -2.07 -4.87 -5.42
CA GLY A 106 -2.44 -4.72 -6.84
C GLY A 106 -1.39 -5.20 -7.84
N ALA A 107 -0.31 -5.88 -7.42
CA ALA A 107 0.70 -6.43 -8.33
C ALA A 107 0.17 -7.53 -9.27
N SER A 108 -1.06 -8.00 -9.05
CA SER A 108 -1.78 -8.94 -9.93
C SER A 108 -2.86 -8.25 -10.76
N ASP A 109 -2.86 -6.91 -10.83
CA ASP A 109 -3.72 -6.11 -11.70
C ASP A 109 -2.94 -5.63 -12.92
N ASP A 110 -3.60 -5.34 -14.05
CA ASP A 110 -2.92 -4.83 -15.25
C ASP A 110 -2.24 -3.48 -15.00
N VAL A 111 -2.88 -2.64 -14.18
CA VAL A 111 -2.35 -1.38 -13.67
C VAL A 111 -2.51 -1.41 -12.14
N PRO A 112 -1.42 -1.60 -11.38
CA PRO A 112 -1.49 -1.61 -9.92
C PRO A 112 -2.07 -0.32 -9.36
N ALA A 113 -2.78 -0.43 -8.23
CA ALA A 113 -3.31 0.73 -7.54
C ALA A 113 -2.17 1.69 -7.15
N ARG A 114 -2.38 2.99 -7.39
CA ARG A 114 -1.40 4.03 -7.04
C ARG A 114 -1.09 4.05 -5.53
N ALA A 115 -2.09 3.78 -4.71
CA ALA A 115 -1.98 3.82 -3.26
C ALA A 115 -3.10 2.99 -2.61
N ALA A 116 -2.83 2.49 -1.40
CA ALA A 116 -3.83 1.96 -0.49
C ALA A 116 -4.01 2.92 0.70
N ILE A 117 -5.24 3.06 1.19
CA ILE A 117 -5.55 3.84 2.40
C ILE A 117 -6.01 2.88 3.49
N LEU A 118 -5.17 2.72 4.50
CA LEU A 118 -5.45 1.88 5.66
C LEU A 118 -5.85 2.74 6.86
N ASN A 119 -7.01 2.43 7.44
CA ASN A 119 -7.57 3.13 8.59
C ASN A 119 -7.71 2.20 9.79
N ALA A 120 -6.99 2.50 10.88
CA ALA A 120 -7.01 1.69 12.08
C ALA A 120 -8.30 1.88 12.90
N LYS A 121 -9.24 0.94 12.80
CA LYS A 121 -10.50 0.94 13.57
C LYS A 121 -10.37 0.28 14.96
N ARG A 122 -9.51 -0.74 15.04
CA ARG A 122 -9.18 -1.50 16.25
C ARG A 122 -7.71 -1.87 16.17
N LEU A 123 -6.95 -1.52 17.21
CA LEU A 123 -5.54 -1.85 17.31
C LEU A 123 -5.35 -3.15 18.08
N SER A 124 -4.31 -3.90 17.73
CA SER A 124 -3.87 -5.03 18.55
C SER A 124 -3.34 -4.54 19.90
N SER A 125 -3.54 -5.32 20.96
CA SER A 125 -2.95 -5.04 22.27
C SER A 125 -1.45 -5.33 22.32
N VAL A 126 -0.96 -6.20 21.43
CA VAL A 126 0.46 -6.57 21.29
C VAL A 126 0.77 -6.79 19.81
N GLY A 127 1.91 -6.27 19.35
CA GLY A 127 2.33 -6.39 17.95
C GLY A 127 1.40 -5.66 16.97
N GLY A 128 1.35 -6.13 15.72
CA GLY A 128 0.50 -5.54 14.67
C GLY A 128 1.11 -4.30 14.02
N GLN A 129 2.43 -4.14 14.09
CA GLN A 129 3.16 -3.13 13.32
C GLN A 129 3.01 -3.40 11.83
N THR A 130 3.02 -2.33 11.04
CA THR A 130 3.12 -2.38 9.58
C THR A 130 4.46 -1.78 9.18
N GLU A 131 5.22 -2.51 8.38
CA GLU A 131 6.53 -2.09 7.89
C GLU A 131 6.45 -1.69 6.42
N PHE A 132 7.29 -0.74 6.01
CA PHE A 132 7.37 -0.24 4.65
C PHE A 132 8.83 -0.15 4.20
N SER A 133 9.07 -0.38 2.92
CA SER A 133 10.39 -0.29 2.30
C SER A 133 10.36 0.67 1.11
N ASN A 134 11.42 1.47 0.95
CA ASN A 134 11.53 2.40 -0.17
C ASN A 134 12.30 1.75 -1.33
N CYS A 135 11.56 1.29 -2.34
CA CYS A 135 12.13 0.69 -3.54
C CYS A 135 12.86 1.69 -4.45
N TYR A 136 12.54 2.99 -4.41
CA TYR A 136 13.31 4.03 -5.11
C TYR A 136 14.70 4.19 -4.49
N ALA A 137 14.78 4.30 -3.16
CA ALA A 137 16.06 4.38 -2.46
C ALA A 137 16.87 3.08 -2.63
N ALA A 138 16.20 1.92 -2.57
CA ALA A 138 16.85 0.64 -2.83
C ALA A 138 17.43 0.57 -4.24
N TRP A 139 16.67 1.01 -5.25
CA TRP A 139 17.17 1.13 -6.62
C TRP A 139 18.39 2.04 -6.70
N ASP A 140 18.32 3.25 -6.16
CA ASP A 140 19.41 4.22 -6.23
C ASP A 140 20.72 3.67 -5.65
N GLU A 141 20.64 2.91 -4.56
CA GLU A 141 21.79 2.29 -3.88
C GLU A 141 22.32 1.01 -4.55
N LEU A 142 21.60 0.40 -5.51
CA LEU A 142 22.10 -0.78 -6.21
C LEU A 142 23.41 -0.48 -6.96
N PRO A 143 24.40 -1.40 -6.92
CA PRO A 143 25.58 -1.30 -7.76
C PRO A 143 25.19 -1.20 -9.24
N VAL A 144 25.94 -0.43 -10.03
CA VAL A 144 25.69 -0.25 -11.47
C VAL A 144 25.66 -1.60 -12.20
N SER A 145 26.53 -2.55 -11.81
CA SER A 145 26.52 -3.90 -12.39
C SER A 145 25.19 -4.64 -12.16
N VAL A 146 24.61 -4.50 -10.97
CA VAL A 146 23.32 -5.12 -10.64
C VAL A 146 22.20 -4.44 -11.43
N LYS A 147 22.14 -3.11 -11.43
CA LYS A 147 21.19 -2.34 -12.27
C LYS A 147 21.23 -2.83 -13.70
N THR A 148 22.42 -2.85 -14.32
CA THR A 148 22.61 -3.32 -15.70
C THR A 148 22.14 -4.75 -15.91
N SER A 149 22.36 -5.64 -14.94
CA SER A 149 21.95 -7.05 -15.07
C SER A 149 20.43 -7.27 -14.98
N ILE A 150 19.70 -6.34 -14.36
CA ILE A 150 18.24 -6.45 -14.17
C ILE A 150 17.42 -5.52 -15.08
N LEU A 151 18.07 -4.64 -15.85
CA LEU A 151 17.42 -3.78 -16.83
C LEU A 151 16.66 -4.62 -17.87
N GLY A 152 15.41 -4.23 -18.16
CA GLY A 152 14.53 -4.91 -19.11
C GLY A 152 13.99 -6.26 -18.64
N LEU A 153 14.33 -6.71 -17.42
CA LEU A 153 13.69 -7.90 -16.85
C LEU A 153 12.24 -7.60 -16.50
N ARG A 154 11.42 -8.66 -16.55
CA ARG A 154 10.02 -8.62 -16.19
C ARG A 154 9.73 -9.66 -15.12
N VAL A 155 8.85 -9.31 -14.19
CA VAL A 155 8.42 -10.18 -13.10
C VAL A 155 7.01 -10.67 -13.39
N VAL A 156 6.79 -11.98 -13.23
CA VAL A 156 5.45 -12.57 -13.24
C VAL A 156 4.94 -12.65 -11.81
N HIS A 157 3.82 -11.99 -11.54
CA HIS A 157 3.14 -11.98 -10.26
C HIS A 157 1.93 -12.93 -10.32
N SER A 158 1.80 -13.81 -9.34
CA SER A 158 0.65 -14.69 -9.21
C SER A 158 0.23 -14.85 -7.75
N VAL A 159 -1.08 -15.01 -7.53
CA VAL A 159 -1.63 -15.31 -6.21
C VAL A 159 -1.02 -16.61 -5.65
N GLU A 160 -0.76 -17.60 -6.52
CA GLU A 160 -0.10 -18.85 -6.12
C GLU A 160 1.28 -18.58 -5.52
N ALA A 161 2.14 -17.80 -6.20
CA ALA A 161 3.48 -17.51 -5.71
C ALA A 161 3.46 -16.80 -4.34
N ALA A 162 2.53 -15.86 -4.16
CA ALA A 162 2.36 -15.14 -2.89
C ALA A 162 1.86 -16.08 -1.77
N GLN A 163 0.83 -16.88 -2.04
CA GLN A 163 0.19 -17.74 -1.04
C GLN A 163 1.05 -18.96 -0.66
N CYS A 164 1.93 -19.44 -1.55
CA CYS A 164 2.89 -20.50 -1.24
C CYS A 164 3.91 -20.11 -0.16
N LEU A 165 4.12 -18.82 0.11
CA LEU A 165 4.90 -18.36 1.26
C LEU A 165 4.23 -18.69 2.60
N VAL A 166 2.89 -18.69 2.61
CA VAL A 166 2.06 -18.98 3.79
C VAL A 166 1.84 -20.49 3.93
N ASN A 167 1.49 -21.18 2.84
CA ASN A 167 1.20 -22.61 2.81
C ASN A 167 1.98 -23.30 1.68
N GLN A 168 3.08 -23.98 2.04
CA GLN A 168 3.96 -24.68 1.10
C GLN A 168 3.38 -26.01 0.58
N THR A 169 2.31 -26.50 1.20
CA THR A 169 1.63 -27.76 0.83
C THR A 169 0.14 -27.52 0.64
N PRO A 170 -0.25 -26.72 -0.37
CA PRO A 170 -1.65 -26.42 -0.64
C PRO A 170 -2.41 -27.66 -1.11
N THR A 171 -3.69 -27.71 -0.76
CA THR A 171 -4.63 -28.66 -1.35
C THR A 171 -4.89 -28.34 -2.83
N ASP A 172 -5.39 -29.33 -3.57
CA ASP A 172 -5.77 -29.12 -4.98
C ASP A 172 -6.82 -28.02 -5.15
N ASP A 173 -7.74 -27.86 -4.20
CA ASP A 173 -8.74 -26.80 -4.21
C ASP A 173 -8.13 -25.41 -4.01
N GLU A 174 -7.17 -25.29 -3.09
CA GLU A 174 -6.44 -24.03 -2.87
C GLU A 174 -5.63 -23.65 -4.11
N LEU A 175 -4.90 -24.60 -4.70
CA LEU A 175 -4.16 -24.39 -5.94
C LEU A 175 -5.08 -23.95 -7.08
N ARG A 176 -6.23 -24.62 -7.27
CA ARG A 176 -7.22 -24.23 -8.27
C ARG A 176 -7.70 -22.79 -8.07
N ARG A 177 -7.99 -22.39 -6.83
CA ARG A 177 -8.44 -21.04 -6.48
C ARG A 177 -7.34 -19.99 -6.69
N TRP A 178 -6.09 -20.29 -6.35
CA TRP A 178 -5.00 -19.33 -6.57
C TRP A 178 -4.73 -19.15 -8.06
N ARG A 179 -4.75 -20.24 -8.84
CA ARG A 179 -4.56 -20.23 -10.29
C ARG A 179 -5.77 -19.71 -11.08
N SER A 180 -6.91 -19.48 -10.45
CA SER A 180 -8.05 -18.83 -11.10
C SER A 180 -7.81 -17.34 -11.34
N HIS A 181 -6.80 -16.76 -10.71
CA HIS A 181 -6.35 -15.39 -10.96
C HIS A 181 -5.26 -15.43 -12.02
N GLU A 182 -5.48 -14.71 -13.12
CA GLU A 182 -4.50 -14.62 -14.21
C GLU A 182 -3.21 -13.96 -13.69
N PRO A 183 -2.03 -14.59 -13.88
CA PRO A 183 -0.77 -13.95 -13.53
C PRO A 183 -0.53 -12.68 -14.36
N LYS A 184 -0.01 -11.63 -13.72
CA LYS A 184 0.35 -10.38 -14.39
C LYS A 184 1.85 -10.22 -14.50
N THR A 185 2.30 -9.58 -15.57
CA THR A 185 3.73 -9.39 -15.84
C THR A 185 4.06 -7.91 -15.89
N HIS A 186 4.91 -7.44 -14.97
CA HIS A 186 5.35 -6.05 -14.88
C HIS A 186 6.86 -5.93 -15.08
N PRO A 187 7.38 -4.76 -15.51
CA PRO A 187 8.81 -4.48 -15.49
C PRO A 187 9.39 -4.62 -14.07
N LEU A 188 10.58 -5.18 -13.94
CA LEU A 188 11.32 -5.21 -12.67
C LEU A 188 12.01 -3.87 -12.39
N ASP A 189 12.37 -3.16 -13.46
CA ASP A 189 13.08 -1.90 -13.44
C ASP A 189 12.16 -0.72 -13.74
N ARG A 190 12.64 0.48 -13.40
CA ARG A 190 12.01 1.72 -13.83
C ARG A 190 12.37 1.94 -15.30
N ALA A 191 11.37 1.99 -16.19
CA ALA A 191 11.61 2.42 -17.56
C ALA A 191 12.10 3.89 -17.55
N PRO A 192 13.08 4.27 -18.39
CA PRO A 192 13.44 5.67 -18.53
C PRO A 192 12.22 6.49 -19.03
N GLY A 193 11.72 7.42 -18.21
CA GLY A 193 10.67 8.35 -18.60
C GLY A 193 9.31 8.18 -17.91
N ASP A 194 9.15 7.20 -17.01
CA ASP A 194 8.01 7.08 -16.09
C ASP A 194 8.19 7.92 -14.82
#